data_AF-X1RCX9-F1
#
_entry.id   AF-X1RCX9-F1
#
_cell.length_a   1.000
_cell.length_b   1.000
_cell.length_c   1.000
_cell.angle_alpha   90.00
_cell.angle_beta   90.00
_cell.angle_gamma   90.00
#
_symmetry.space_group_name_H-M   'P 1'
#
loop_
_entity.id
_entity.type
_entity.pdbx_description
1 polymer ?
#
loop_
_entity_poly.entity_id
_entity_poly.type
_entity_poly.pdbx_seq_one_letter_code
_entity_poly.pdbx_strand_id
1 'polypeptide(L)'
;MNALVYAIGLLHEEKVSDHGKVVDFIKTLANEYKDKEIEKCLASAQTIHANFFHDFMDELMFEDDRKGTEKLLEKLVKILDAEFKARLKS
;
A
#
# COMPACT_ATOMS: atom_id res chain seq x y z
N MET A 1 -2.31 -4.74 -5.61
CA MET A 1 -1.43 -4.00 -4.68
C MET A 1 0.05 -4.24 -4.98
N ASN A 2 0.54 -5.49 -4.98
CA ASN A 2 1.97 -5.80 -5.14
C ASN A 2 2.65 -5.17 -6.37
N ALA A 3 1.98 -5.11 -7.53
CA ALA A 3 2.55 -4.52 -8.74
C ALA A 3 2.85 -3.01 -8.61
N LEU A 4 1.98 -2.26 -7.93
CA LEU A 4 2.16 -0.82 -7.68
C LEU A 4 3.32 -0.58 -6.73
N VAL A 5 3.37 -1.34 -5.64
CA VAL A 5 4.46 -1.26 -4.65
C VAL A 5 5.80 -1.62 -5.29
N TYR A 6 5.81 -2.65 -6.13
CA TYR A 6 7.00 -3.04 -6.90
C TYR A 6 7.47 -1.92 -7.84
N ALA A 7 6.55 -1.26 -8.55
CA ALA A 7 6.88 -0.14 -9.42
C ALA A 7 7.50 1.03 -8.65
N ILE A 8 6.93 1.40 -7.50
CA ILE A 8 7.48 2.45 -6.63
C ILE A 8 8.85 2.01 -6.07
N GLY A 9 8.98 0.75 -5.63
CA GLY A 9 10.25 0.19 -5.15
C GLY A 9 11.36 0.26 -6.19
N LEU A 10 11.06 -0.03 -7.46
CA LEU A 10 12.04 0.13 -8.55
C LEU A 10 12.50 1.58 -8.73
N LEU A 11 11.63 2.56 -8.51
CA LEU A 11 12.05 3.97 -8.51
C LEU A 11 13.01 4.22 -7.34
N HIS A 12 12.73 3.67 -6.16
CA HIS A 12 13.59 3.76 -4.98
C HIS A 12 14.84 2.85 -5.01
N GLU A 13 15.15 2.21 -6.15
CA GLU A 13 16.25 1.23 -6.29
C GLU A 13 16.13 0.00 -5.36
N GLU A 14 14.95 -0.25 -4.81
CA GLU A 14 14.65 -1.36 -3.91
C GLU A 14 13.88 -2.49 -4.61
N LYS A 15 14.36 -3.73 -4.46
CA LYS A 15 13.64 -4.92 -4.94
C LYS A 15 12.70 -5.46 -3.88
N VAL A 16 11.44 -5.07 -4.00
CA VAL A 16 10.37 -5.47 -3.08
C VAL A 16 9.67 -6.72 -3.62
N SER A 17 10.13 -7.92 -3.24
CA SER A 17 9.69 -9.19 -3.86
C SER A 17 8.86 -10.12 -2.98
N ASP A 18 8.88 -9.94 -1.65
CA ASP A 18 8.13 -10.77 -0.71
C ASP A 18 7.15 -9.94 0.13
N HIS A 19 6.16 -10.59 0.74
CA HIS A 19 5.07 -9.92 1.46
C HIS A 19 5.59 -9.02 2.60
N GLY A 20 6.60 -9.49 3.35
CA GLY A 20 7.19 -8.71 4.45
C GLY A 20 7.82 -7.42 3.94
N LYS A 21 8.62 -7.51 2.87
CA LYS A 21 9.22 -6.33 2.24
C LYS A 21 8.18 -5.38 1.66
N VAL A 22 7.09 -5.88 1.08
CA VAL A 22 5.97 -5.04 0.59
C VAL A 22 5.39 -4.21 1.74
N VAL A 23 5.14 -4.84 2.88
CA VAL A 23 4.60 -4.18 4.07
C VAL A 23 5.58 -3.15 4.62
N ASP A 24 6.85 -3.51 4.78
CA ASP A 24 7.87 -2.61 5.32
C ASP A 24 8.16 -1.42 4.41
N PHE A 25 8.12 -1.64 3.09
CA PHE A 25 8.27 -0.57 2.12
C PHE A 25 7.09 0.42 2.17
N ILE A 26 5.84 -0.07 2.26
CA ILE A 26 4.67 0.83 2.40
C ILE A 26 4.74 1.64 3.71
N LYS A 27 5.23 1.05 4.81
CA LYS A 27 5.47 1.79 6.07
C LYS A 27 6.54 2.86 5.90
N THR A 28 7.59 2.58 5.14
CA THR A 28 8.63 3.57 4.79
C THR A 28 8.02 4.73 4.03
N LEU A 29 7.21 4.46 2.99
CA LEU A 29 6.46 5.49 2.26
C LEU A 29 5.54 6.31 3.18
N ALA A 30 4.84 5.66 4.12
CA ALA A 30 4.00 6.36 5.07
C ALA A 30 4.79 7.38 5.92
N ASN A 31 6.01 7.02 6.32
CA ASN A 31 6.91 7.90 7.07
C ASN A 31 7.46 9.05 6.20
N GLU A 32 7.92 8.74 4.98
CA GLU A 32 8.49 9.73 4.06
C GLU A 32 7.46 10.79 3.66
N TYR A 33 6.25 10.35 3.33
CA TYR A 33 5.14 11.24 2.97
C TYR A 33 4.42 11.83 4.19
N LYS A 34 4.83 11.44 5.42
CA LYS A 34 4.23 11.85 6.69
C LYS A 34 2.71 11.63 6.73
N ASP A 35 2.24 10.57 6.09
CA ASP A 35 0.82 10.25 5.94
C ASP A 35 0.47 8.97 6.74
N LYS A 36 0.10 9.16 8.00
CA LYS A 36 -0.33 8.07 8.91
C LYS A 36 -1.56 7.33 8.40
N GLU A 37 -2.33 7.92 7.49
CA GLU A 37 -3.48 7.24 6.92
C GLU A 37 -3.05 6.08 6.02
N ILE A 38 -1.86 6.13 5.42
CA ILE A 38 -1.29 5.00 4.66
C ILE A 38 -1.14 3.78 5.57
N GLU A 39 -0.63 3.94 6.79
CA GLU A 39 -0.49 2.83 7.75
C GLU A 39 -1.84 2.23 8.13
N LYS A 40 -2.84 3.09 8.39
CA LYS A 40 -4.20 2.64 8.70
C LYS A 40 -4.80 1.84 7.53
N CYS A 41 -4.64 2.33 6.31
CA CYS A 41 -5.15 1.67 5.12
C CYS A 41 -4.38 0.38 4.80
N LEU A 42 -3.08 0.32 5.11
CA LEU A 42 -2.27 -0.89 5.03
C LEU A 42 -2.78 -1.97 5.98
N ALA A 43 -3.14 -1.61 7.21
CA ALA A 43 -3.73 -2.55 8.15
C ALA A 43 -5.00 -3.19 7.56
N SER A 44 -5.92 -2.41 6.98
CA SER A 44 -7.11 -2.95 6.31
C SER A 44 -6.78 -3.95 5.19
N ALA A 45 -5.78 -3.64 4.35
CA ALA A 45 -5.35 -4.55 3.30
C ALA A 45 -4.77 -5.86 3.85
N GLN A 46 -4.03 -5.79 4.96
CA GLN A 46 -3.53 -6.97 5.66
C GLN A 46 -4.66 -7.78 6.33
N THR A 47 -5.68 -7.12 6.87
CA THR A 47 -6.85 -7.80 7.47
C THR A 47 -7.63 -8.58 6.41
N ILE A 48 -7.90 -8.00 5.23
CA ILE A 48 -8.53 -8.72 4.11
C ILE A 48 -7.68 -9.91 3.67
N HIS A 49 -6.36 -9.71 3.57
CA HIS A 49 -5.44 -10.78 3.20
C HIS A 49 -5.48 -11.95 4.21
N ALA A 50 -5.48 -11.64 5.51
CA ALA A 50 -5.64 -12.65 6.55
C ALA A 50 -7.02 -13.33 6.50
N ASN A 51 -8.09 -12.57 6.22
CA ASN A 51 -9.44 -13.09 6.12
C ASN A 51 -9.57 -14.15 5.02
N PHE A 52 -8.86 -14.01 3.90
CA PHE A 52 -8.85 -15.03 2.84
C PHE A 52 -8.47 -16.44 3.34
N PHE A 53 -7.61 -16.53 4.37
CA PHE A 53 -7.16 -17.80 4.94
C PHE A 53 -7.95 -18.25 6.17
N HIS A 54 -8.63 -17.33 6.84
CA HIS A 54 -9.19 -17.55 8.17
C HIS A 54 -10.71 -17.36 8.27
N ASP A 55 -11.34 -16.79 7.23
CA ASP A 55 -12.80 -16.63 7.08
C ASP A 55 -13.52 -16.15 8.35
N PHE A 56 -13.06 -15.01 8.88
CA PHE A 56 -13.51 -14.46 10.17
C PHE A 56 -14.27 -13.15 10.06
N MET A 57 -14.31 -12.51 8.88
CA MET A 57 -15.00 -11.24 8.67
C MET A 57 -16.48 -11.47 8.36
N ASP A 58 -17.32 -10.61 8.93
CA ASP A 58 -18.67 -10.38 8.41
C ASP A 58 -18.66 -9.34 7.27
N GLU A 59 -19.83 -9.14 6.66
CA GLU A 59 -20.00 -8.22 5.52
C GLU A 59 -19.66 -6.77 5.87
N LEU A 60 -19.99 -6.31 7.08
CA LEU A 60 -19.72 -4.93 7.50
C LEU A 60 -18.22 -4.70 7.69
N MET A 61 -17.53 -5.64 8.35
CA MET A 61 -16.08 -5.61 8.50
C MET A 61 -15.39 -5.64 7.13
N PHE A 62 -15.82 -6.53 6.24
CA PHE A 62 -15.27 -6.62 4.89
C PHE A 62 -15.43 -5.30 4.13
N GLU A 63 -16.59 -4.67 4.17
CA GLU A 63 -16.84 -3.42 3.46
C GLU A 63 -16.00 -2.24 3.99
N ASP A 64 -15.79 -2.18 5.30
CA ASP A 64 -14.94 -1.13 5.90
C ASP A 64 -13.47 -1.33 5.54
N ASP A 65 -12.96 -2.56 5.62
CA ASP A 65 -11.59 -2.86 5.21
C ASP A 65 -11.39 -2.76 3.68
N ARG A 66 -12.43 -3.04 2.88
CA ARG A 66 -12.40 -2.85 1.42
C ARG A 66 -12.16 -1.39 1.08
N LYS A 67 -12.93 -0.48 1.68
CA LYS A 67 -12.75 0.97 1.51
C LYS A 67 -11.37 1.42 1.96
N GLY A 68 -10.86 0.89 3.08
CA GLY A 68 -9.50 1.16 3.53
C GLY A 68 -8.46 0.74 2.47
N THR A 69 -8.61 -0.46 1.91
CA THR A 69 -7.71 -0.99 0.88
C THR A 69 -7.77 -0.20 -0.43
N GLU A 70 -8.97 0.21 -0.87
CA GLU A 70 -9.14 1.07 -2.04
C GLU A 70 -8.46 2.43 -1.83
N LYS A 71 -8.62 3.02 -0.64
CA LYS A 71 -7.95 4.28 -0.29
C LYS A 71 -6.43 4.15 -0.28
N LEU A 72 -5.89 3.01 0.17
CA LEU A 72 -4.46 2.72 0.06
C LEU A 72 -4.01 2.75 -1.41
N LEU A 73 -4.76 2.11 -2.30
CA LEU A 73 -4.46 2.07 -3.73
C LEU A 73 -4.38 3.48 -4.33
N GLU A 74 -5.36 4.33 -4.03
CA GLU A 74 -5.39 5.72 -4.49
C GLU A 74 -4.17 6.51 -4.02
N LYS A 75 -3.76 6.33 -2.75
CA LYS A 75 -2.58 7.01 -2.20
C LYS A 75 -1.29 6.54 -2.88
N LEU A 76 -1.13 5.24 -3.07
CA LEU A 76 0.04 4.68 -3.76
C LEU A 76 0.13 5.16 -5.22
N VAL A 77 -1.01 5.29 -5.91
CA VAL A 77 -1.05 5.85 -7.28
C VAL A 77 -0.60 7.31 -7.28
N LYS A 78 -1.05 8.13 -6.31
CA LYS A 78 -0.62 9.53 -6.19
C LYS A 78 0.88 9.66 -5.90
N ILE A 79 1.42 8.78 -5.05
CA ILE A 79 2.86 8.69 -4.78
C ILE A 79 3.63 8.38 -6.07
N LEU A 80 3.20 7.34 -6.79
CA LEU A 80 3.84 6.93 -8.04
C LEU A 80 3.82 8.06 -9.09
N ASP A 81 2.69 8.75 -9.26
CA ASP A 81 2.58 9.89 -10.19
C ASP A 81 3.48 11.06 -9.78
N ALA A 82 3.57 11.36 -8.48
CA ALA A 82 4.47 12.39 -7.96
C ALA A 82 5.95 12.06 -8.22
N GLU A 83 6.35 10.81 -7.98
CA GLU A 83 7.70 10.29 -8.24
C GLU A 83 8.08 10.38 -9.74
N PHE A 84 7.18 9.93 -10.63
CA PHE A 84 7.40 10.03 -12.07
C PHE A 84 7.57 11.49 -12.52
N LYS A 85 6.71 12.39 -12.02
CA LYS A 85 6.80 13.82 -12.36
C LYS A 85 8.09 14.46 -11.86
N ALA A 86 8.60 14.06 -10.70
CA ALA A 86 9.86 14.56 -10.17
C ALA A 86 11.04 14.17 -11.07
N ARG A 87 11.08 12.90 -11.53
CA ARG A 87 12.14 12.37 -12.38
C ARG A 87 12.09 12.85 -13.83
N LEU A 88 10.91 13.11 -14.39
CA LEU A 88 10.79 13.66 -15.75
C LEU A 88 11.19 15.15 -15.84
N LYS A 89 11.33 15.83 -14.70
CA LYS A 89 11.78 17.23 -14.63
C LYS A 89 13.28 17.39 -14.34
N SER A 90 13.99 16.30 -14.03
CA SER A 90 15.44 16.26 -13.83
C SER A 90 16.17 15.92 -15.12
#